data_AF-A0A8J7SSB8-F1
#
_entry.id   AF-A0A8J7SSB8-F1
#
_cell.length_a   1.000
_cell.length_b   1.000
_cell.length_c   1.000
_cell.angle_alpha   90.00
_cell.angle_beta   90.00
_cell.angle_gamma   90.00
#
_symmetry.space_group_name_H-M   'P 1'
#
loop_
_entity.id
_entity.type
_entity.pdbx_description
1 polymer ?
#
loop_
_entity_poly.entity_id
_entity_poly.type
_entity_poly.pdbx_seq_one_letter_code
_entity_poly.pdbx_strand_id
1 'polypeptide(L)'
;MNYTALLILACIFIPLERLLPLHSGQRILRHDWFLDLTHLVFNHFLIRAGSVVVVGGLMAAYTWAVPHSATDWVRALPLWAQVIGVLVVADVGYYTAHRLSHAIPMLWKFHSVHHSIEEMDWMASHRVHPFDQIFTNTLSLFPVFCLGFSAPAMVLFGLIFQAQSLWLHSNTRITIGPLKWLIASPEYHHWHHANQREAYDRNFSALLSVIDVIGGTIFLPKNRPERYGVSDPVPKTYPQQLLYPFKRIFQERTQHGNPMESRVANPTEDRFGKAFLILVFSYSAATSMKYLAVLLMNYEQVPYGSLIFLAQFSNLLFLALVVYFTLTRLPPRNTLTGVMPRLIAVIGTFSMMLVGITPHVDISPALRITSTVFVVVGTILSILCLSRLGKSFSVVPAARSLVTSGPYRIVRHPLYAAEALTIVGIAMSNGSVAAYMIAVACLCFQVARARMEEKVLSLTFPEYHDYAARVPMLMPGLQLLFPRATTEDAVRAEAA
;
A
#
# COMPACT_ATOMS: atom_id res chain seq x y z
N MET A 1 -15.88 9.60 -4.81
CA MET A 1 -16.53 9.21 -6.07
C MET A 1 -17.63 10.23 -6.38
N ASN A 2 -17.70 10.71 -7.63
CA ASN A 2 -18.79 11.58 -8.06
C ASN A 2 -19.92 10.69 -8.61
N TYR A 3 -20.98 10.48 -7.83
CA TYR A 3 -22.10 9.61 -8.22
C TYR A 3 -22.80 10.09 -9.51
N THR A 4 -22.78 11.39 -9.78
CA THR A 4 -23.30 11.96 -11.03
C THR A 4 -22.52 11.44 -12.24
N ALA A 5 -21.20 11.35 -12.16
CA ALA A 5 -20.38 10.82 -13.24
C ALA A 5 -20.69 9.33 -13.50
N LEU A 6 -20.89 8.53 -12.44
CA LEU A 6 -21.26 7.13 -12.57
C LEU A 6 -22.62 6.94 -13.25
N LEU A 7 -23.62 7.76 -12.90
CA LEU A 7 -24.93 7.73 -13.54
C LEU A 7 -24.85 8.13 -15.02
N ILE A 8 -24.08 9.16 -15.36
CA ILE A 8 -23.85 9.57 -16.75
C ILE A 8 -23.23 8.42 -17.55
N LEU A 9 -22.18 7.78 -17.00
CA LEU A 9 -21.52 6.65 -17.67
C LEU A 9 -22.46 5.45 -17.84
N ALA A 10 -23.28 5.15 -16.84
CA ALA A 10 -24.31 4.11 -16.95
C ALA A 10 -25.33 4.42 -18.06
N CYS A 11 -25.78 5.69 -18.16
CA CYS A 11 -26.67 6.16 -19.23
C CYS A 11 -26.04 6.11 -20.63
N ILE A 12 -24.71 6.02 -20.74
CA ILE A 12 -24.00 5.88 -22.01
C ILE A 12 -23.77 4.39 -22.34
N PHE A 13 -23.14 3.66 -21.43
CA PHE A 13 -22.68 2.30 -21.71
C PHE A 13 -23.78 1.25 -21.67
N ILE A 14 -24.79 1.38 -20.80
CA ILE A 14 -25.89 0.41 -20.76
C ILE A 14 -26.68 0.42 -22.09
N PRO A 15 -27.09 1.57 -22.66
CA PRO A 15 -27.69 1.58 -23.99
C PRO A 15 -26.74 1.10 -25.08
N LEU A 16 -25.45 1.46 -25.02
CA LEU A 16 -24.46 1.04 -26.02
C LEU A 16 -24.31 -0.48 -26.09
N GLU A 17 -24.21 -1.14 -24.94
CA GLU A 17 -24.14 -2.60 -24.82
C GLU A 17 -25.45 -3.30 -25.21
N ARG A 18 -26.58 -2.58 -25.20
CA ARG A 18 -27.89 -3.10 -25.61
C ARG A 18 -28.15 -2.96 -27.10
N LEU A 19 -27.69 -1.86 -27.70
CA LEU A 19 -27.85 -1.57 -29.12
C LEU A 19 -26.83 -2.34 -29.98
N LEU A 20 -25.61 -2.52 -29.47
CA LEU A 20 -24.50 -3.14 -30.20
C LEU A 20 -23.83 -4.25 -29.38
N PRO A 21 -24.57 -5.24 -28.83
CA PRO A 21 -23.99 -6.28 -27.99
C PRO A 21 -23.01 -7.16 -28.75
N LEU A 22 -21.89 -7.51 -28.13
CA LEU A 22 -21.09 -8.65 -28.56
C LEU A 22 -21.78 -9.96 -28.12
N HIS A 23 -22.17 -10.03 -26.84
CA HIS A 23 -22.91 -11.16 -26.26
C HIS A 23 -24.36 -10.76 -25.98
N SER A 24 -25.26 -11.02 -26.93
CA SER A 24 -26.68 -10.58 -26.87
C SER A 24 -27.50 -11.21 -25.73
N GLY A 25 -27.09 -12.37 -25.23
CA GLY A 25 -27.73 -13.06 -24.11
C GLY A 25 -27.35 -12.53 -22.72
N GLN A 26 -26.36 -11.65 -22.60
CA GLN A 26 -25.86 -11.17 -21.32
C GLN A 26 -26.85 -10.21 -20.64
N ARG A 27 -27.07 -10.39 -19.33
CA ARG A 27 -27.93 -9.51 -18.51
C ARG A 27 -27.24 -8.17 -18.25
N ILE A 28 -28.02 -7.09 -18.05
CA ILE A 28 -27.47 -5.77 -17.63
C ILE A 28 -26.74 -5.92 -16.30
N LEU A 29 -27.40 -6.54 -15.33
CA LEU A 29 -26.80 -6.93 -14.06
C LEU A 29 -26.34 -8.38 -14.20
N ARG A 30 -25.10 -8.54 -14.68
CA ARG A 30 -24.44 -9.84 -14.82
C ARG A 30 -24.13 -10.48 -13.46
N HIS A 31 -23.71 -11.75 -13.43
CA HIS A 31 -23.68 -12.56 -12.19
C HIS A 31 -22.91 -11.90 -11.04
N ASP A 32 -21.74 -11.33 -11.33
CA ASP A 32 -20.86 -10.70 -10.34
C ASP A 32 -21.01 -9.17 -10.24
N TRP A 33 -22.07 -8.57 -10.80
CA TRP A 33 -22.17 -7.11 -10.89
C TRP A 33 -22.04 -6.40 -9.53
N PHE A 34 -22.57 -6.99 -8.45
CA PHE A 34 -22.44 -6.45 -7.09
C PHE A 34 -21.00 -6.47 -6.56
N LEU A 35 -20.22 -7.49 -6.93
CA LEU A 35 -18.80 -7.55 -6.59
C LEU A 35 -18.06 -6.37 -7.23
N ASP A 36 -18.33 -6.09 -8.50
CA ASP A 36 -17.67 -5.00 -9.23
C ASP A 36 -18.09 -3.62 -8.75
N LEU A 37 -19.36 -3.46 -8.37
CA LEU A 37 -19.82 -2.27 -7.64
C LEU A 37 -19.07 -2.10 -6.32
N THR A 38 -18.82 -3.19 -5.58
CA THR A 38 -18.06 -3.15 -4.34
C THR A 38 -16.61 -2.70 -4.59
N HIS A 39 -15.94 -3.25 -5.63
CA HIS A 39 -14.62 -2.77 -6.01
C HIS A 39 -14.64 -1.27 -6.37
N LEU A 40 -15.58 -0.84 -7.20
CA LEU A 40 -15.72 0.56 -7.60
C LEU A 40 -15.85 1.51 -6.40
N VAL A 41 -16.76 1.20 -5.47
CA VAL A 41 -17.05 2.05 -4.30
C VAL A 41 -15.88 2.08 -3.32
N PHE A 42 -15.36 0.92 -2.93
CA PHE A 42 -14.39 0.82 -1.84
C PHE A 42 -12.94 1.05 -2.29
N ASN A 43 -12.56 0.61 -3.49
CA ASN A 43 -11.17 0.76 -3.94
C ASN A 43 -10.83 2.20 -4.30
N HIS A 44 -11.81 3.03 -4.70
CA HIS A 44 -11.55 4.40 -5.11
C HIS A 44 -10.77 5.19 -4.05
N PHE A 45 -11.16 5.06 -2.78
CA PHE A 45 -10.46 5.72 -1.68
C PHE A 45 -9.05 5.14 -1.46
N LEU A 46 -8.92 3.81 -1.41
CA LEU A 46 -7.65 3.12 -1.18
C LEU A 46 -6.62 3.42 -2.27
N ILE A 47 -7.04 3.35 -3.53
CA ILE A 47 -6.19 3.65 -4.70
C ILE A 47 -5.77 5.11 -4.68
N ARG A 48 -6.70 6.04 -4.48
CA ARG A 48 -6.37 7.47 -4.46
C ARG A 48 -5.40 7.80 -3.33
N ALA A 49 -5.68 7.33 -2.11
CA ALA A 49 -4.79 7.53 -0.97
C ALA A 49 -3.40 6.93 -1.25
N GLY A 50 -3.34 5.67 -1.67
CA GLY A 50 -2.08 4.99 -1.96
C GLY A 50 -1.29 5.65 -3.10
N SER A 51 -1.95 6.06 -4.19
CA SER A 51 -1.28 6.78 -5.29
C SER A 51 -0.78 8.15 -4.86
N VAL A 52 -1.52 8.91 -4.04
CA VAL A 52 -1.03 10.19 -3.50
C VAL A 52 0.22 9.98 -2.66
N VAL A 53 0.24 8.93 -1.84
CA VAL A 53 1.41 8.59 -1.01
C VAL A 53 2.61 8.21 -1.85
N VAL A 54 2.44 7.26 -2.77
CA VAL A 54 3.55 6.70 -3.54
C VAL A 54 4.03 7.71 -4.58
N VAL A 55 3.14 8.18 -5.46
CA VAL A 55 3.49 9.13 -6.52
C VAL A 55 3.85 10.49 -5.95
N GLY A 56 3.10 10.99 -4.96
CA GLY A 56 3.41 12.26 -4.30
C GLY A 56 4.72 12.21 -3.52
N GLY A 57 5.03 11.10 -2.85
CA GLY A 57 6.32 10.89 -2.18
C GLY A 57 7.49 10.86 -3.16
N LEU A 58 7.34 10.13 -4.28
CA LEU A 58 8.34 10.13 -5.36
C LEU A 58 8.50 11.52 -5.99
N MET A 59 7.40 12.26 -6.18
CA MET A 59 7.44 13.62 -6.69
C MET A 59 8.12 14.60 -5.74
N ALA A 60 7.88 14.50 -4.43
CA ALA A 60 8.58 15.31 -3.45
C ALA A 60 10.10 15.08 -3.52
N ALA A 61 10.53 13.81 -3.58
CA ALA A 61 11.94 13.45 -3.77
C ALA A 61 12.51 13.98 -5.10
N TYR A 62 11.75 13.86 -6.19
CA TYR A 62 12.15 14.38 -7.50
C TYR A 62 12.32 15.90 -7.49
N THR A 63 11.36 16.65 -6.95
CA THR A 63 11.42 18.13 -6.90
C THR A 63 12.55 18.66 -6.01
N TRP A 64 13.00 17.86 -5.04
CA TRP A 64 14.17 18.20 -4.25
C TRP A 64 15.48 18.01 -5.03
N ALA A 65 15.54 17.03 -5.93
CA ALA A 65 16.74 16.68 -6.69
C ALA A 65 16.86 17.39 -8.04
N VAL A 66 15.73 17.74 -8.67
CA VAL A 66 15.69 18.25 -10.05
C VAL A 66 15.16 19.68 -10.08
N PRO A 67 15.94 20.65 -10.64
CA PRO A 67 15.49 22.03 -10.78
C PRO A 67 14.21 22.14 -11.61
N HIS A 68 13.33 23.07 -11.24
CA HIS A 68 12.07 23.29 -11.96
C HIS A 68 12.25 23.62 -13.44
N SER A 69 13.38 24.25 -13.80
CA SER A 69 13.72 24.62 -15.17
C SER A 69 13.89 23.42 -16.11
N ALA A 70 14.15 22.22 -15.57
CA ALA A 70 14.25 20.99 -16.37
C ALA A 70 12.96 20.64 -17.13
N THR A 71 11.82 21.22 -16.73
CA THR A 71 10.49 20.95 -17.30
C THR A 71 9.92 22.10 -18.12
N ASP A 72 10.62 23.22 -18.24
CA ASP A 72 10.08 24.44 -18.87
C ASP A 72 9.76 24.23 -20.36
N TRP A 73 10.53 23.40 -21.05
CA TRP A 73 10.28 23.06 -22.45
C TRP A 73 8.94 22.34 -22.66
N VAL A 74 8.53 21.45 -21.73
CA VAL A 74 7.22 20.76 -21.79
C VAL A 74 6.10 21.76 -21.52
N ARG A 75 6.29 22.64 -20.53
CA ARG A 75 5.30 23.66 -20.17
C ARG A 75 5.09 24.69 -21.28
N ALA A 76 6.11 24.94 -22.09
CA ALA A 76 6.04 25.84 -23.24
C ALA A 76 5.28 25.25 -24.44
N LEU A 77 5.04 23.93 -24.48
CA LEU A 77 4.26 23.32 -25.55
C LEU A 77 2.79 23.78 -25.50
N PRO A 78 2.11 23.94 -26.65
CA PRO A 78 0.68 24.20 -26.67
C PRO A 78 -0.10 23.05 -26.04
N LEU A 79 -1.28 23.34 -25.49
CA LEU A 79 -2.06 22.38 -24.71
C LEU A 79 -2.32 21.05 -25.47
N TRP A 80 -2.63 21.10 -26.77
CA TRP A 80 -2.88 19.90 -27.57
C TRP A 80 -1.65 18.98 -27.65
N ALA A 81 -0.45 19.56 -27.76
CA ALA A 81 0.80 18.81 -27.81
C ALA A 81 1.13 18.21 -26.44
N GLN A 82 0.84 18.95 -25.37
CA GLN A 82 0.92 18.39 -24.02
C GLN A 82 -0.04 17.22 -23.84
N VAL A 83 -1.30 17.33 -24.26
CA VAL A 83 -2.29 16.24 -24.16
C VAL A 83 -1.80 14.98 -24.90
N ILE A 84 -1.32 15.11 -26.14
CA ILE A 84 -0.75 13.99 -26.89
C ILE A 84 0.46 13.40 -26.16
N GLY A 85 1.38 14.25 -25.67
CA GLY A 85 2.56 13.82 -24.92
C GLY A 85 2.20 13.03 -23.67
N VAL A 86 1.17 13.46 -22.93
CA VAL A 86 0.69 12.75 -21.74
C VAL A 86 0.08 11.41 -22.10
N LEU A 87 -0.78 11.35 -23.13
CA LEU A 87 -1.39 10.10 -23.58
C LEU A 87 -0.31 9.06 -23.93
N VAL A 88 0.74 9.46 -24.64
CA VAL A 88 1.84 8.57 -25.02
C VAL A 88 2.67 8.15 -23.81
N VAL A 89 3.17 9.10 -23.02
CA VAL A 89 4.07 8.79 -21.89
C VAL A 89 3.34 7.96 -20.82
N ALA A 90 2.11 8.34 -20.49
CA ALA A 90 1.31 7.62 -19.51
C ALA A 90 1.01 6.18 -19.96
N ASP A 91 0.72 5.97 -21.24
CA ASP A 91 0.37 4.65 -21.76
C ASP A 91 1.59 3.74 -21.94
N VAL A 92 2.78 4.29 -22.24
CA VAL A 92 4.04 3.53 -22.17
C VAL A 92 4.30 3.05 -20.74
N GLY A 93 4.08 3.91 -19.74
CA GLY A 93 4.18 3.54 -18.34
C GLY A 93 3.14 2.47 -17.94
N TYR A 94 1.90 2.63 -18.39
CA TYR A 94 0.82 1.65 -18.20
C TYR A 94 1.17 0.30 -18.83
N TYR A 95 1.54 0.29 -20.11
CA TYR A 95 1.98 -0.89 -20.87
C TYR A 95 3.09 -1.64 -20.11
N THR A 96 4.08 -0.91 -19.61
CA THR A 96 5.21 -1.50 -18.88
C THR A 96 4.74 -2.15 -17.58
N ALA A 97 3.94 -1.45 -16.77
CA ALA A 97 3.41 -1.99 -15.53
C ALA A 97 2.55 -3.23 -15.78
N HIS A 98 1.68 -3.15 -16.77
CA HIS A 98 0.73 -4.20 -17.12
C HIS A 98 1.46 -5.47 -17.61
N ARG A 99 2.44 -5.31 -18.49
CA ARG A 99 3.30 -6.41 -18.95
C ARG A 99 4.10 -7.03 -17.81
N LEU A 100 4.62 -6.22 -16.87
CA LEU A 100 5.29 -6.73 -15.66
C LEU A 100 4.31 -7.49 -14.76
N SER A 101 3.07 -7.04 -14.66
CA SER A 101 2.02 -7.72 -13.89
C SER A 101 1.68 -9.11 -14.44
N HIS A 102 1.79 -9.31 -15.76
CA HIS A 102 1.66 -10.63 -16.38
C HIS A 102 2.95 -11.46 -16.25
N ALA A 103 4.12 -10.86 -16.46
CA ALA A 103 5.39 -11.58 -16.49
C ALA A 103 5.93 -12.00 -15.11
N ILE A 104 5.65 -11.24 -14.04
CA ILE A 104 6.17 -11.52 -12.70
C ILE A 104 5.12 -12.29 -11.88
N PRO A 105 5.38 -13.56 -11.47
CA PRO A 105 4.37 -14.39 -10.79
C PRO A 105 3.81 -13.82 -9.49
N MET A 106 4.56 -12.94 -8.82
CA MET A 106 4.08 -12.23 -7.64
C MET A 106 3.06 -11.16 -8.00
N LEU A 107 3.31 -10.36 -9.05
CA LEU A 107 2.42 -9.30 -9.48
C LEU A 107 1.15 -9.88 -10.13
N TRP A 108 1.29 -10.99 -10.87
CA TRP A 108 0.17 -11.74 -11.44
C TRP A 108 -0.88 -12.14 -10.40
N LYS A 109 -0.47 -12.48 -9.17
CA LYS A 109 -1.44 -12.81 -8.10
C LYS A 109 -2.37 -11.64 -7.77
N PHE A 110 -1.88 -10.40 -7.86
CA PHE A 110 -2.70 -9.20 -7.68
C PHE A 110 -3.52 -8.91 -8.94
N HIS A 111 -2.89 -9.03 -10.10
CA HIS A 111 -3.48 -8.68 -11.38
C HIS A 111 -4.53 -9.69 -11.87
N SER A 112 -4.41 -10.97 -11.49
CA SER A 112 -5.41 -12.03 -11.77
C SER A 112 -6.77 -11.75 -11.14
N VAL A 113 -6.86 -10.86 -10.14
CA VAL A 113 -8.15 -10.34 -9.64
C VAL A 113 -8.88 -9.61 -10.77
N HIS A 114 -8.16 -8.81 -11.57
CA HIS A 114 -8.71 -8.14 -12.74
C HIS A 114 -9.08 -9.13 -13.85
N HIS A 115 -8.23 -10.10 -14.13
CA HIS A 115 -8.54 -11.14 -15.13
C HIS A 115 -9.57 -12.16 -14.66
N SER A 116 -10.07 -12.13 -13.42
CA SER A 116 -11.07 -13.08 -12.92
C SER A 116 -12.48 -12.88 -13.50
N ILE A 117 -12.64 -11.96 -14.43
CA ILE A 117 -13.93 -11.56 -15.01
C ILE A 117 -14.32 -12.57 -16.10
N GLU A 118 -15.43 -13.27 -15.88
CA GLU A 118 -15.94 -14.28 -16.83
C GLU A 118 -16.98 -13.71 -17.81
N GLU A 119 -17.63 -12.59 -17.45
CA GLU A 119 -18.64 -11.89 -18.25
C GLU A 119 -18.20 -10.41 -18.36
N MET A 120 -17.89 -9.97 -19.58
CA MET A 120 -17.27 -8.67 -19.84
C MET A 120 -18.33 -7.57 -20.02
N ASP A 121 -18.18 -6.43 -19.33
CA ASP A 121 -19.02 -5.23 -19.47
C ASP A 121 -18.24 -3.98 -19.01
N TRP A 122 -18.80 -2.78 -19.18
CA TRP A 122 -18.12 -1.53 -18.79
C TRP A 122 -17.72 -1.50 -17.30
N MET A 123 -18.45 -2.19 -16.41
CA MET A 123 -18.14 -2.30 -14.98
C MET A 123 -16.93 -3.19 -14.70
N ALA A 124 -16.57 -4.09 -15.61
CA ALA A 124 -15.39 -4.95 -15.49
C ALA A 124 -14.09 -4.14 -15.31
N SER A 125 -14.03 -2.93 -15.86
CA SER A 125 -12.90 -1.99 -15.69
C SER A 125 -12.59 -1.65 -14.22
N HIS A 126 -13.53 -1.87 -13.30
CA HIS A 126 -13.39 -1.54 -11.89
C HIS A 126 -13.01 -2.72 -10.99
N ARG A 127 -13.06 -3.97 -11.48
CA ARG A 127 -12.54 -5.12 -10.72
C ARG A 127 -11.02 -5.10 -10.76
N VAL A 128 -10.43 -4.39 -9.81
CA VAL A 128 -8.98 -4.28 -9.68
C VAL A 128 -8.57 -4.48 -8.22
N HIS A 129 -7.36 -4.96 -7.98
CA HIS A 129 -6.78 -4.95 -6.65
C HIS A 129 -6.10 -3.59 -6.38
N PRO A 130 -6.29 -2.93 -5.22
CA PRO A 130 -5.70 -1.60 -4.95
C PRO A 130 -4.19 -1.53 -5.17
N PHE A 131 -3.44 -2.54 -4.72
CA PHE A 131 -1.99 -2.63 -4.97
C PHE A 131 -1.64 -2.63 -6.47
N ASP A 132 -2.34 -3.42 -7.28
CA ASP A 132 -2.12 -3.50 -8.73
C ASP A 132 -2.38 -2.15 -9.40
N GLN A 133 -3.50 -1.49 -9.04
CA GLN A 133 -3.81 -0.17 -9.58
C GLN A 133 -2.81 0.91 -9.11
N ILE A 134 -2.34 0.88 -7.86
CA ILE A 134 -1.33 1.84 -7.37
C ILE A 134 -0.01 1.63 -8.10
N PHE A 135 0.40 0.37 -8.32
CA PHE A 135 1.61 0.03 -9.07
C PHE A 135 1.52 0.55 -10.51
N THR A 136 0.44 0.25 -11.21
CA THR A 136 0.20 0.73 -12.58
C THR A 136 0.10 2.26 -12.66
N ASN A 137 -0.61 2.90 -11.73
CA ASN A 137 -0.66 4.37 -11.63
C ASN A 137 0.72 4.97 -11.39
N THR A 138 1.59 4.29 -10.62
CA THR A 138 2.93 4.82 -10.33
C THR A 138 3.78 4.85 -11.59
N LEU A 139 3.84 3.76 -12.33
CA LEU A 139 4.62 3.69 -13.57
C LEU A 139 4.03 4.56 -14.70
N SER A 140 2.70 4.73 -14.71
CA SER A 140 2.01 5.58 -15.68
C SER A 140 2.16 7.08 -15.38
N LEU A 141 1.91 7.50 -14.13
CA LEU A 141 1.81 8.93 -13.78
C LEU A 141 3.12 9.56 -13.32
N PHE A 142 4.03 8.80 -12.68
CA PHE A 142 5.28 9.39 -12.19
C PHE A 142 6.12 10.04 -13.31
N PRO A 143 6.36 9.39 -14.47
CA PRO A 143 7.09 10.02 -15.58
C PRO A 143 6.38 11.27 -16.12
N VAL A 144 5.05 11.24 -16.15
CA VAL A 144 4.22 12.37 -16.59
C VAL A 144 4.42 13.58 -15.66
N PHE A 145 4.39 13.36 -14.34
CA PHE A 145 4.63 14.45 -13.39
C PHE A 145 6.09 14.93 -13.41
N CYS A 146 7.06 14.04 -13.60
CA CYS A 146 8.47 14.42 -13.75
C CYS A 146 8.72 15.33 -14.96
N LEU A 147 7.99 15.12 -16.05
CA LEU A 147 8.06 15.95 -17.26
C LEU A 147 7.34 17.30 -17.11
N GLY A 148 6.51 17.47 -16.07
CA GLY A 148 5.92 18.77 -15.75
C GLY A 148 4.78 19.21 -16.68
N PHE A 149 4.06 18.26 -17.27
CA PHE A 149 2.85 18.56 -18.05
C PHE A 149 1.82 19.36 -17.23
N SER A 150 1.11 20.27 -17.89
CA SER A 150 0.18 21.19 -17.23
C SER A 150 -1.04 20.49 -16.62
N ALA A 151 -1.62 21.10 -15.58
CA ALA A 151 -2.83 20.58 -14.95
C ALA A 151 -4.02 20.41 -15.92
N PRO A 152 -4.29 21.33 -16.88
CA PRO A 152 -5.32 21.09 -17.89
C PRO A 152 -5.06 19.85 -18.76
N ALA A 153 -3.80 19.59 -19.15
CA ALA A 153 -3.45 18.39 -19.90
C ALA A 153 -3.69 17.12 -19.07
N MET A 154 -3.36 17.14 -17.77
CA MET A 154 -3.66 16.04 -16.83
C MET A 154 -5.15 15.76 -16.71
N VAL A 155 -5.98 16.80 -16.60
CA VAL A 155 -7.44 16.65 -16.50
C VAL A 155 -7.99 16.03 -17.78
N LEU A 156 -7.58 16.51 -18.95
CA LEU A 156 -8.01 15.95 -20.24
C LEU A 156 -7.56 14.50 -20.40
N PHE A 157 -6.31 14.18 -20.06
CA PHE A 157 -5.83 12.80 -20.02
C PHE A 157 -6.70 11.92 -19.13
N GLY A 158 -6.99 12.35 -17.89
CA GLY A 158 -7.80 11.57 -16.96
C GLY A 158 -9.20 11.27 -17.49
N LEU A 159 -9.83 12.24 -18.16
CA LEU A 159 -11.13 12.07 -18.81
C LEU A 159 -11.07 11.08 -19.98
N ILE A 160 -10.07 11.23 -20.86
CA ILE A 160 -9.86 10.33 -22.01
C ILE A 160 -9.58 8.91 -21.53
N PHE A 161 -8.65 8.73 -20.59
CA PHE A 161 -8.28 7.43 -20.03
C PHE A 161 -9.46 6.75 -19.35
N GLN A 162 -10.27 7.48 -18.60
CA GLN A 162 -11.44 6.91 -17.94
C GLN A 162 -12.48 6.44 -18.96
N ALA A 163 -12.79 7.27 -19.98
CA ALA A 163 -13.73 6.90 -21.03
C ALA A 163 -13.24 5.69 -21.83
N GLN A 164 -11.95 5.69 -22.20
CA GLN A 164 -11.30 4.60 -22.92
C GLN A 164 -11.34 3.30 -22.12
N SER A 165 -10.96 3.33 -20.84
CA SER A 165 -10.97 2.15 -19.96
C SER A 165 -12.35 1.49 -19.88
N LEU A 166 -13.42 2.28 -19.75
CA LEU A 166 -14.79 1.76 -19.73
C LEU A 166 -15.19 1.18 -21.08
N TRP A 167 -14.81 1.86 -22.17
CA TRP A 167 -15.11 1.39 -23.52
C TRP A 167 -14.40 0.07 -23.85
N LEU A 168 -13.12 -0.06 -23.52
CA LEU A 168 -12.34 -1.29 -23.75
C LEU A 168 -12.98 -2.54 -23.13
N HIS A 169 -13.62 -2.40 -21.97
CA HIS A 169 -14.28 -3.50 -21.27
C HIS A 169 -15.74 -3.68 -21.66
N SER A 170 -16.35 -2.73 -22.37
CA SER A 170 -17.78 -2.80 -22.69
C SER A 170 -18.15 -4.05 -23.50
N ASN A 171 -19.35 -4.59 -23.29
CA ASN A 171 -19.92 -5.69 -24.08
C ASN A 171 -20.38 -5.21 -25.47
N THR A 172 -19.47 -4.66 -26.27
CA THR A 172 -19.82 -4.08 -27.57
C THR A 172 -19.12 -4.78 -28.72
N ARG A 173 -19.85 -5.02 -29.81
CA ARG A 173 -19.29 -5.56 -31.06
C ARG A 173 -18.58 -4.52 -31.93
N ILE A 174 -18.39 -3.31 -31.40
CA ILE A 174 -17.86 -2.16 -32.15
C ILE A 174 -16.42 -2.47 -32.57
N THR A 175 -16.14 -2.24 -33.85
CA THR A 175 -14.80 -2.30 -34.44
C THR A 175 -14.44 -0.93 -35.01
N ILE A 176 -13.18 -0.53 -34.91
CA ILE A 176 -12.68 0.76 -35.40
C ILE A 176 -11.87 0.66 -36.70
N GLY A 177 -12.04 -0.46 -37.43
CA GLY A 177 -11.38 -0.67 -38.72
C GLY A 177 -9.85 -0.56 -38.61
N PRO A 178 -9.17 0.14 -39.55
CA PRO A 178 -7.71 0.29 -39.53
C PRO A 178 -7.15 0.98 -38.28
N LEU A 179 -7.94 1.78 -37.55
CA LEU A 179 -7.48 2.47 -36.34
C LEU A 179 -7.14 1.51 -35.20
N LYS A 180 -7.52 0.22 -35.28
CA LYS A 180 -7.17 -0.79 -34.27
C LYS A 180 -5.66 -1.02 -34.11
N TRP A 181 -4.86 -0.58 -35.08
CA TRP A 181 -3.39 -0.61 -35.01
C TRP A 181 -2.78 0.60 -34.28
N LEU A 182 -3.60 1.63 -34.01
CA LEU A 182 -3.18 2.85 -33.33
C LEU A 182 -3.83 2.98 -31.95
N ILE A 183 -5.14 2.71 -31.85
CA ILE A 183 -5.98 2.93 -30.67
C ILE A 183 -6.48 1.57 -30.19
N ALA A 184 -6.35 1.32 -28.88
CA ALA A 184 -6.92 0.14 -28.25
C ALA A 184 -8.45 0.14 -28.39
N SER A 185 -9.07 -1.03 -28.55
CA SER A 185 -10.52 -1.15 -28.77
C SER A 185 -11.10 -2.33 -27.97
N PRO A 186 -12.43 -2.48 -27.89
CA PRO A 186 -13.04 -3.66 -27.25
C PRO A 186 -12.55 -4.97 -27.87
N GLU A 187 -12.39 -5.04 -29.20
CA GLU A 187 -11.81 -6.21 -29.89
C GLU A 187 -10.43 -6.58 -29.37
N TYR A 188 -9.59 -5.58 -29.16
CA TYR A 188 -8.23 -5.73 -28.65
C TYR A 188 -8.19 -6.18 -27.19
N HIS A 189 -8.94 -5.50 -26.33
CA HIS A 189 -8.88 -5.72 -24.88
C HIS A 189 -9.65 -6.97 -24.44
N HIS A 190 -10.68 -7.37 -25.18
CA HIS A 190 -11.36 -8.63 -24.93
C HIS A 190 -10.42 -9.82 -25.16
N TRP A 191 -9.55 -9.75 -26.18
CA TRP A 191 -8.50 -10.76 -26.38
C TRP A 191 -7.48 -10.79 -25.25
N HIS A 192 -7.16 -9.64 -24.64
CA HIS A 192 -6.29 -9.59 -23.46
C HIS A 192 -6.89 -10.35 -22.26
N HIS A 193 -8.21 -10.24 -22.05
CA HIS A 193 -8.94 -10.94 -20.98
C HIS A 193 -9.29 -12.39 -21.28
N ALA A 194 -8.86 -12.89 -22.43
CA ALA A 194 -9.32 -14.16 -22.97
C ALA A 194 -8.58 -15.34 -22.33
N ASN A 195 -9.32 -16.38 -21.92
CA ASN A 195 -8.74 -17.58 -21.31
C ASN A 195 -8.40 -18.67 -22.35
N GLN A 196 -7.87 -18.26 -23.51
CA GLN A 196 -7.30 -19.16 -24.51
C GLN A 196 -5.78 -18.99 -24.48
N ARG A 197 -5.07 -20.13 -24.56
CA ARG A 197 -3.60 -20.18 -24.45
C ARG A 197 -2.90 -19.22 -25.41
N GLU A 198 -3.42 -19.05 -26.61
CA GLU A 198 -2.87 -18.20 -27.68
C GLU A 198 -2.94 -16.70 -27.36
N ALA A 199 -3.88 -16.32 -26.49
CA ALA A 199 -4.14 -14.92 -26.12
C ALA A 199 -3.35 -14.46 -24.89
N TYR A 200 -2.64 -15.37 -24.22
CA TYR A 200 -1.86 -15.05 -23.02
C TYR A 200 -0.70 -14.10 -23.33
N ASP A 201 -0.42 -13.19 -22.42
CA ASP A 201 0.68 -12.23 -22.50
C ASP A 201 0.63 -11.33 -23.76
N ARG A 202 -0.58 -10.90 -24.15
CA ARG A 202 -0.83 -10.03 -25.31
C ARG A 202 -1.63 -8.78 -24.91
N ASN A 203 -1.54 -7.75 -25.76
CA ASN A 203 -2.42 -6.58 -25.75
C ASN A 203 -2.45 -5.78 -24.42
N PHE A 204 -1.35 -5.15 -24.03
CA PHE A 204 -1.18 -4.53 -22.70
C PHE A 204 -1.54 -3.03 -22.61
N SER A 205 -1.47 -2.27 -23.70
CA SER A 205 -1.75 -0.83 -23.70
C SER A 205 -3.20 -0.50 -23.29
N ALA A 206 -3.43 0.59 -22.56
CA ALA A 206 -4.78 1.06 -22.22
C ALA A 206 -5.35 2.07 -23.21
N LEU A 207 -4.51 2.75 -24.00
CA LEU A 207 -4.95 3.79 -24.94
C LEU A 207 -4.56 3.47 -26.38
N LEU A 208 -3.29 3.15 -26.60
CA LEU A 208 -2.63 3.17 -27.89
C LEU A 208 -2.05 1.79 -28.22
N SER A 209 -2.81 0.99 -28.98
CA SER A 209 -2.39 -0.36 -29.40
C SER A 209 -1.12 -0.36 -30.25
N VAL A 210 -0.70 0.79 -30.81
CA VAL A 210 0.60 0.93 -31.47
C VAL A 210 1.77 0.60 -30.55
N ILE A 211 1.63 0.81 -29.23
CA ILE A 211 2.66 0.44 -28.26
C ILE A 211 2.84 -1.07 -28.24
N ASP A 212 1.77 -1.84 -28.34
CA ASP A 212 1.81 -3.30 -28.47
C ASP A 212 2.28 -3.77 -29.85
N VAL A 213 2.04 -2.99 -30.92
CA VAL A 213 2.66 -3.23 -32.23
C VAL A 213 4.19 -3.12 -32.12
N ILE A 214 4.67 -2.02 -31.54
CA ILE A 214 6.11 -1.77 -31.33
C ILE A 214 6.71 -2.80 -30.37
N GLY A 215 5.97 -3.15 -29.31
CA GLY A 215 6.37 -4.10 -28.29
C GLY A 215 6.29 -5.57 -28.72
N GLY A 216 5.76 -5.86 -29.91
CA GLY A 216 5.59 -7.22 -30.44
C GLY A 216 4.55 -8.07 -29.69
N THR A 217 3.62 -7.42 -28.98
CA THR A 217 2.65 -8.05 -28.09
C THR A 217 1.21 -7.96 -28.60
N ILE A 218 0.99 -7.39 -29.78
CA ILE A 218 -0.35 -7.31 -30.37
C ILE A 218 -0.90 -8.68 -30.81
N PHE A 219 -2.17 -8.93 -30.55
CA PHE A 219 -2.91 -10.13 -30.95
C PHE A 219 -4.36 -9.79 -31.31
N LEU A 220 -4.69 -9.89 -32.59
CA LEU A 220 -6.00 -9.50 -33.15
C LEU A 220 -6.47 -10.49 -34.23
N PRO A 221 -6.75 -11.76 -33.88
CA PRO A 221 -7.32 -12.70 -34.83
C PRO A 221 -8.74 -12.26 -35.25
N LYS A 222 -9.25 -12.81 -36.36
CA LYS A 222 -10.56 -12.43 -36.92
C LYS A 222 -11.74 -12.82 -36.02
N ASN A 223 -11.59 -13.87 -35.23
CA ASN A 223 -12.63 -14.38 -34.34
C ASN A 223 -12.68 -13.56 -33.03
N ARG A 224 -13.67 -13.85 -32.20
CA ARG A 224 -13.81 -13.27 -30.86
C ARG A 224 -13.43 -14.31 -29.80
N PRO A 225 -13.00 -13.88 -28.59
CA PRO A 225 -12.79 -14.79 -27.47
C PRO A 225 -14.00 -15.67 -27.19
N GLU A 226 -13.76 -16.97 -26.96
CA GLU A 226 -14.82 -17.92 -26.59
C GLU A 226 -15.14 -17.87 -25.09
N ARG A 227 -14.15 -17.51 -24.29
CA ARG A 227 -14.19 -17.52 -22.83
C ARG A 227 -13.25 -16.47 -22.26
N TYR A 228 -13.72 -15.77 -21.22
CA TYR A 228 -12.93 -14.88 -20.37
C TYR A 228 -12.62 -15.52 -19.02
N GLY A 229 -11.78 -14.86 -18.24
CA GLY A 229 -11.45 -15.29 -16.88
C GLY A 229 -10.02 -15.80 -16.76
N VAL A 230 -9.70 -16.34 -15.58
CA VAL A 230 -8.43 -17.05 -15.34
C VAL A 230 -8.70 -18.50 -14.94
N SER A 231 -7.71 -19.35 -15.16
CA SER A 231 -7.72 -20.73 -14.65
C SER A 231 -7.39 -20.80 -13.16
N ASP A 232 -6.85 -19.71 -12.59
CA ASP A 232 -6.59 -19.60 -11.15
C ASP A 232 -7.91 -19.52 -10.36
N PRO A 233 -8.02 -20.21 -9.20
CA PRO A 233 -9.19 -20.15 -8.32
C PRO A 233 -9.26 -18.83 -7.54
N VAL A 234 -9.46 -17.71 -8.24
CA VAL A 234 -9.67 -16.41 -7.62
C VAL A 234 -11.02 -16.41 -6.86
N PRO A 235 -11.07 -16.03 -5.57
CA PRO A 235 -12.30 -16.02 -4.79
C PRO A 235 -13.37 -15.08 -5.35
N LYS A 236 -14.65 -15.33 -5.05
CA LYS A 236 -15.80 -14.55 -5.55
C LYS A 236 -16.30 -13.45 -4.61
N THR A 237 -15.59 -13.14 -3.52
CA THR A 237 -15.99 -12.07 -2.58
C THR A 237 -14.90 -11.03 -2.42
N TYR A 238 -15.32 -9.77 -2.25
CA TYR A 238 -14.39 -8.63 -2.18
C TYR A 238 -13.30 -8.78 -1.11
N PRO A 239 -13.60 -9.10 0.17
CA PRO A 239 -12.55 -9.23 1.18
C PRO A 239 -11.59 -10.38 0.88
N GLN A 240 -12.09 -11.48 0.29
CA GLN A 240 -11.24 -12.59 -0.10
C GLN A 240 -10.37 -12.25 -1.30
N GLN A 241 -10.85 -11.46 -2.26
CA GLN A 241 -10.03 -10.98 -3.39
C GLN A 241 -8.92 -10.03 -2.94
N LEU A 242 -9.15 -9.20 -1.90
CA LEU A 242 -8.08 -8.38 -1.30
C LEU A 242 -7.01 -9.20 -0.59
N LEU A 243 -7.39 -10.30 0.06
CA LEU A 243 -6.46 -11.16 0.80
C LEU A 243 -5.81 -12.25 -0.07
N TYR A 244 -6.42 -12.56 -1.22
CA TYR A 244 -6.01 -13.65 -2.11
C TYR A 244 -4.53 -13.59 -2.51
N PRO A 245 -3.98 -12.45 -2.99
CA PRO A 245 -2.59 -12.41 -3.43
C PRO A 245 -1.62 -12.70 -2.29
N PHE A 246 -1.89 -12.15 -1.11
CA PHE A 246 -1.07 -12.36 0.09
C PHE A 246 -1.13 -13.81 0.58
N LYS A 247 -2.32 -14.41 0.59
CA LYS A 247 -2.51 -15.82 0.97
C LYS A 247 -1.75 -16.74 0.02
N ARG A 248 -1.80 -16.50 -1.29
CA ARG A 248 -1.07 -17.27 -2.30
C ARG A 248 0.45 -17.14 -2.15
N ILE A 249 0.96 -15.91 -1.98
CA ILE A 249 2.39 -15.65 -1.72
C ILE A 249 2.84 -16.38 -0.44
N PHE A 250 2.00 -16.40 0.59
CA PHE A 250 2.30 -17.10 1.83
C PHE A 250 2.30 -18.63 1.65
N GLN A 251 1.27 -19.18 1.00
CA GLN A 251 1.15 -20.63 0.76
C GLN A 251 2.28 -21.20 -0.11
N GLU A 252 2.68 -20.48 -1.17
CA GLU A 252 3.79 -20.92 -2.03
C GLU A 252 5.11 -20.97 -1.26
N ARG A 253 5.34 -20.03 -0.33
CA ARG A 253 6.52 -20.04 0.55
C ARG A 253 6.50 -21.20 1.52
N THR A 254 5.33 -21.54 2.08
CA THR A 254 5.21 -22.68 3.00
C THR A 254 5.28 -24.03 2.28
N GLN A 255 4.83 -24.12 1.03
CA GLN A 255 4.83 -25.37 0.24
C GLN A 255 6.18 -25.66 -0.44
N HIS A 256 6.95 -24.64 -0.84
CA HIS A 256 8.30 -24.81 -1.39
C HIS A 256 9.40 -24.98 -0.33
N GLY A 257 9.04 -25.47 0.88
CA GLY A 257 10.01 -25.93 1.87
C GLY A 257 10.92 -24.85 2.46
N ASN A 258 10.47 -23.60 2.54
CA ASN A 258 11.12 -22.61 3.39
C ASN A 258 10.07 -22.12 4.39
N PRO A 259 9.80 -22.88 5.48
CA PRO A 259 9.22 -22.25 6.67
C PRO A 259 10.01 -20.96 6.92
N MET A 260 9.41 -19.89 7.44
CA MET A 260 10.21 -18.70 7.79
C MET A 260 11.26 -19.11 8.83
N GLU A 261 12.43 -19.50 8.35
CA GLU A 261 13.59 -19.90 9.09
C GLU A 261 14.26 -18.64 9.59
N SER A 262 14.78 -18.70 10.79
CA SER A 262 15.76 -17.72 11.22
C SER A 262 17.08 -18.02 10.52
N ARG A 263 17.70 -17.01 9.93
CA ARG A 263 19.09 -17.11 9.47
C ARG A 263 19.97 -16.20 10.31
N VAL A 264 21.26 -16.54 10.34
CA VAL A 264 22.29 -15.60 10.79
C VAL A 264 22.19 -14.34 9.94
N ALA A 265 22.15 -13.20 10.61
CA ALA A 265 21.87 -11.95 9.94
C ALA A 265 22.97 -11.56 8.96
N ASN A 266 22.57 -11.13 7.75
CA ASN A 266 23.52 -10.64 6.75
C ASN A 266 24.04 -9.24 7.18
N PRO A 267 25.36 -9.05 7.38
CA PRO A 267 25.93 -7.78 7.81
C PRO A 267 25.63 -6.61 6.85
N THR A 268 25.61 -6.88 5.54
CA THR A 268 25.33 -5.87 4.52
C THR A 268 23.88 -5.40 4.59
N GLU A 269 22.95 -6.34 4.78
CA GLU A 269 21.53 -6.03 4.93
C GLU A 269 21.25 -5.20 6.19
N ASP A 270 21.89 -5.55 7.32
CA ASP A 270 21.76 -4.78 8.56
C ASP A 270 22.32 -3.35 8.41
N ARG A 271 23.44 -3.18 7.68
CA ARG A 271 24.00 -1.84 7.37
C ARG A 271 23.06 -1.00 6.52
N PHE A 272 22.48 -1.55 5.45
CA PHE A 272 21.51 -0.83 4.62
C PHE A 272 20.26 -0.44 5.42
N GLY A 273 19.70 -1.39 6.18
CA GLY A 273 18.56 -1.12 7.06
C GLY A 273 18.89 -0.04 8.10
N LYS A 274 20.09 -0.08 8.68
CA LYS A 274 20.57 0.95 9.63
C LYS A 274 20.66 2.32 8.97
N ALA A 275 21.29 2.43 7.80
CA ALA A 275 21.42 3.70 7.07
C ALA A 275 20.06 4.31 6.73
N PHE A 276 19.12 3.48 6.25
CA PHE A 276 17.76 3.91 5.95
C PHE A 276 17.03 4.45 7.20
N LEU A 277 17.05 3.71 8.32
CA LEU A 277 16.40 4.14 9.55
C LEU A 277 17.02 5.42 10.11
N ILE A 278 18.36 5.55 10.08
CA ILE A 278 19.05 6.77 10.52
C ILE A 278 18.59 7.96 9.68
N LEU A 279 18.54 7.82 8.36
CA LEU A 279 18.12 8.89 7.46
C LEU A 279 16.69 9.36 7.79
N VAL A 280 15.74 8.42 7.84
CA VAL A 280 14.32 8.74 8.06
C VAL A 280 14.09 9.35 9.45
N PHE A 281 14.64 8.74 10.51
CA PHE A 281 14.42 9.25 11.88
C PHE A 281 15.20 10.53 12.17
N SER A 282 16.37 10.75 11.55
CA SER A 282 17.09 12.04 11.68
C SER A 282 16.35 13.16 10.97
N TYR A 283 15.80 12.91 9.78
CA TYR A 283 14.91 13.86 9.10
C TYR A 283 13.68 14.19 9.95
N SER A 284 13.05 13.17 10.53
CA SER A 284 11.89 13.33 11.43
C SER A 284 12.25 14.15 12.68
N ALA A 285 13.41 13.90 13.28
CA ALA A 285 13.91 14.65 14.43
C ALA A 285 14.20 16.11 14.08
N ALA A 286 14.86 16.38 12.95
CA ALA A 286 15.10 17.74 12.46
C ALA A 286 13.79 18.50 12.22
N THR A 287 12.80 17.81 11.64
CA THR A 287 11.46 18.36 11.43
C THR A 287 10.76 18.65 12.76
N SER A 288 10.82 17.73 13.72
CA SER A 288 10.28 17.93 15.08
C SER A 288 10.96 19.09 15.81
N MET A 289 12.27 19.27 15.63
CA MET A 289 13.03 20.39 16.18
C MET A 289 12.56 21.73 15.59
N LYS A 290 12.32 21.79 14.27
CA LYS A 290 11.75 22.96 13.62
C LYS A 290 10.38 23.32 14.19
N TYR A 291 9.49 22.34 14.37
CA TYR A 291 8.17 22.57 14.97
C TYR A 291 8.26 23.05 16.41
N LEU A 292 9.17 22.49 17.21
CA LEU A 292 9.41 22.93 18.58
C LEU A 292 9.93 24.38 18.62
N ALA A 293 10.84 24.76 17.72
CA ALA A 293 11.34 26.13 17.62
C ALA A 293 10.23 27.12 17.25
N VAL A 294 9.39 26.78 16.27
CA VAL A 294 8.23 27.60 15.89
C VAL A 294 7.23 27.73 17.04
N LEU A 295 6.98 26.65 17.78
CA LEU A 295 6.13 26.68 18.97
C LEU A 295 6.68 27.64 20.03
N LEU A 296 7.98 27.59 20.31
CA LEU A 296 8.61 28.46 21.30
C LEU A 296 8.55 29.93 20.89
N MET A 297 8.74 30.25 19.61
CA MET A 297 8.60 31.61 19.09
C MET A 297 7.17 32.17 19.20
N ASN A 298 6.17 31.31 19.25
CA ASN A 298 4.75 31.68 19.26
C ASN A 298 4.03 31.20 20.53
N TYR A 299 4.77 30.88 21.60
CA TYR A 299 4.26 30.10 22.73
C TYR A 299 3.02 30.72 23.38
N GLU A 300 3.04 32.03 23.61
CA GLU A 300 1.94 32.80 24.21
C GLU A 300 0.65 32.79 23.37
N GLN A 301 0.75 32.54 22.06
CA GLN A 301 -0.39 32.55 21.13
C GLN A 301 -0.99 31.15 20.93
N VAL A 302 -0.32 30.10 21.42
CA VAL A 302 -0.72 28.72 21.21
C VAL A 302 -1.60 28.22 22.36
N PRO A 303 -2.88 27.89 22.12
CA PRO A 303 -3.75 27.33 23.15
C PRO A 303 -3.15 26.05 23.73
N TYR A 304 -3.13 25.93 25.05
CA TYR A 304 -2.55 24.78 25.76
C TYR A 304 -1.05 24.60 25.46
N GLY A 305 -0.32 25.70 25.30
CA GLY A 305 1.09 25.73 24.91
C GLY A 305 1.99 24.78 25.71
N SER A 306 1.79 24.65 27.03
CA SER A 306 2.56 23.73 27.88
C SER A 306 2.36 22.26 27.54
N LEU A 307 1.12 21.84 27.25
CA LEU A 307 0.78 20.47 26.87
C LEU A 307 1.32 20.14 25.48
N ILE A 308 1.19 21.08 24.53
CA ILE A 308 1.74 20.92 23.17
C ILE A 308 3.27 20.91 23.21
N PHE A 309 3.89 21.76 24.04
CA PHE A 309 5.33 21.74 24.25
C PHE A 309 5.79 20.39 24.78
N LEU A 310 5.13 19.85 25.81
CA LEU A 310 5.46 18.53 26.36
C LEU A 310 5.31 17.42 25.30
N ALA A 311 4.28 17.49 24.46
CA ALA A 311 4.10 16.55 23.34
C ALA A 311 5.25 16.64 22.32
N GLN A 312 5.61 17.85 21.89
CA GLN A 312 6.67 18.07 20.89
C GLN A 312 8.05 17.73 21.44
N PHE A 313 8.32 18.10 22.69
CA PHE A 313 9.59 17.80 23.35
C PHE A 313 9.77 16.29 23.59
N SER A 314 8.73 15.60 24.08
CA SER A 314 8.78 14.15 24.24
C SER A 314 8.94 13.42 22.91
N ASN A 315 8.26 13.86 21.84
CA ASN A 315 8.46 13.30 20.50
C ASN A 315 9.90 13.48 20.01
N LEU A 316 10.49 14.67 20.16
CA LEU A 316 11.88 14.92 19.79
C LEU A 316 12.85 14.01 20.57
N LEU A 317 12.63 13.86 21.88
CA LEU A 317 13.43 12.97 22.72
C LEU A 317 13.29 11.50 22.30
N PHE A 318 12.07 11.04 22.01
CA PHE A 318 11.82 9.69 21.50
C PHE A 318 12.56 9.44 20.19
N LEU A 319 12.44 10.35 19.21
CA LEU A 319 13.14 10.25 17.93
C LEU A 319 14.67 10.26 18.09
N ALA A 320 15.20 11.09 18.98
CA ALA A 320 16.62 11.12 19.30
C ALA A 320 17.10 9.77 19.89
N LEU A 321 16.32 9.16 20.80
CA LEU A 321 16.62 7.83 21.33
C LEU A 321 16.55 6.74 20.27
N VAL A 322 15.58 6.80 19.34
CA VAL A 322 15.50 5.86 18.22
C VAL A 322 16.74 5.96 17.33
N VAL A 323 17.20 7.16 16.99
CA VAL A 323 18.44 7.37 16.24
C VAL A 323 19.64 6.85 17.02
N TYR A 324 19.76 7.20 18.30
CA TYR A 324 20.85 6.78 19.18
C TYR A 324 20.95 5.25 19.29
N PHE A 325 19.84 4.56 19.57
CA PHE A 325 19.84 3.10 19.68
C PHE A 325 19.98 2.43 18.32
N THR A 326 19.52 3.03 17.22
CA THR A 326 19.82 2.51 15.88
C THR A 326 21.32 2.58 15.59
N LEU A 327 22.00 3.66 16.00
CA LEU A 327 23.45 3.82 15.87
C LEU A 327 24.24 2.84 16.76
N THR A 328 23.76 2.58 17.97
CA THR A 328 24.51 1.85 19.02
C THR A 328 24.02 0.41 19.28
N ARG A 329 23.01 -0.07 18.53
CA ARG A 329 22.45 -1.42 18.70
C ARG A 329 23.50 -2.53 18.55
N LEU A 330 23.31 -3.60 19.30
CA LEU A 330 24.08 -4.84 19.19
C LEU A 330 23.89 -5.46 17.81
N PRO A 331 24.84 -6.24 17.25
CA PRO A 331 24.60 -6.98 16.01
C PRO A 331 23.48 -8.02 16.18
N PRO A 332 22.71 -8.36 15.13
CA PRO A 332 21.63 -9.33 15.24
C PRO A 332 22.21 -10.74 15.28
N ARG A 333 21.71 -11.58 16.20
CA ARG A 333 22.00 -13.02 16.23
C ARG A 333 21.28 -13.72 15.08
N ASN A 334 19.98 -13.46 14.98
CA ASN A 334 19.09 -14.08 13.99
C ASN A 334 18.07 -13.07 13.44
N THR A 335 17.70 -13.25 12.18
CA THR A 335 16.60 -12.52 11.52
C THR A 335 15.72 -13.47 10.72
N LEU A 336 14.45 -13.10 10.54
CA LEU A 336 13.54 -13.86 9.69
C LEU A 336 13.87 -13.65 8.20
N THR A 337 13.86 -14.74 7.44
CA THR A 337 14.04 -14.71 5.99
C THR A 337 12.81 -14.14 5.26
N GLY A 338 13.03 -13.68 4.02
CA GLY A 338 11.95 -13.26 3.12
C GLY A 338 11.51 -11.81 3.26
N VAL A 339 10.80 -11.29 2.24
CA VAL A 339 10.45 -9.87 2.11
C VAL A 339 9.35 -9.43 3.09
N MET A 340 8.50 -10.35 3.54
CA MET A 340 7.31 -10.04 4.35
C MET A 340 7.64 -9.39 5.72
N PRO A 341 8.59 -9.87 6.54
CA PRO A 341 9.01 -9.17 7.77
C PRO A 341 9.43 -7.73 7.54
N ARG A 342 10.12 -7.46 6.42
CA ARG A 342 10.59 -6.11 6.08
C ARG A 342 9.41 -5.23 5.70
N LEU A 343 8.48 -5.72 4.86
CA LEU A 343 7.29 -4.96 4.48
C LEU A 343 6.39 -4.67 5.68
N ILE A 344 6.10 -5.67 6.52
CA ILE A 344 5.29 -5.48 7.72
C ILE A 344 5.95 -4.48 8.68
N ALA A 345 7.27 -4.57 8.86
CA ALA A 345 8.02 -3.61 9.68
C ALA A 345 7.96 -2.19 9.13
N VAL A 346 8.19 -2.01 7.82
CA VAL A 346 8.14 -0.69 7.17
C VAL A 346 6.73 -0.11 7.22
N ILE A 347 5.71 -0.88 6.83
CA ILE A 347 4.31 -0.44 6.84
C ILE A 347 3.88 -0.10 8.27
N GLY A 348 4.12 -1.00 9.24
CA GLY A 348 3.74 -0.79 10.64
C GLY A 348 4.44 0.39 11.32
N THR A 349 5.64 0.77 10.87
CA THR A 349 6.36 1.95 11.40
C THR A 349 5.91 3.25 10.73
N PHE A 350 5.72 3.25 9.41
CA PHE A 350 5.57 4.49 8.64
C PHE A 350 4.14 4.79 8.18
N SER A 351 3.19 3.86 8.33
CA SER A 351 1.80 4.10 7.91
C SER A 351 1.15 5.29 8.61
N MET A 352 1.56 5.62 9.84
CA MET A 352 1.02 6.79 10.54
C MET A 352 1.42 8.13 9.92
N MET A 353 2.51 8.18 9.15
CA MET A 353 2.87 9.41 8.41
C MET A 353 1.79 9.80 7.39
N LEU A 354 0.98 8.84 6.96
CA LEU A 354 -0.12 9.07 6.02
C LEU A 354 -1.25 9.89 6.62
N VAL A 355 -1.36 9.98 7.95
CA VAL A 355 -2.36 10.84 8.60
C VAL A 355 -2.11 12.31 8.25
N GLY A 356 -0.86 12.72 8.05
CA GLY A 356 -0.50 14.11 7.70
C GLY A 356 -1.03 14.61 6.36
N ILE A 357 -1.50 13.71 5.48
CA ILE A 357 -2.12 14.06 4.19
C ILE A 357 -3.64 13.83 4.17
N THR A 358 -4.22 13.35 5.28
CA THR A 358 -5.66 13.17 5.38
C THR A 358 -6.36 14.51 5.65
N PRO A 359 -7.61 14.70 5.18
CA PRO A 359 -8.37 15.90 5.50
C PRO A 359 -8.45 16.09 7.02
N HIS A 360 -8.14 17.29 7.51
CA HIS A 360 -8.32 17.61 8.92
C HIS A 360 -9.79 17.92 9.19
N VAL A 361 -10.34 17.36 10.27
CA VAL A 361 -11.68 17.67 10.76
C VAL A 361 -11.53 18.54 12.00
N ASP A 362 -12.32 19.61 12.08
CA ASP A 362 -12.35 20.44 13.28
C ASP A 362 -12.91 19.65 14.46
N ILE A 363 -12.08 19.47 15.48
CA ILE A 363 -12.42 18.75 16.70
C ILE A 363 -12.65 19.71 17.86
N SER A 364 -13.48 19.29 18.81
CA SER A 364 -13.75 20.07 20.02
C SER A 364 -12.47 20.28 20.86
N PRO A 365 -12.39 21.37 21.65
CA PRO A 365 -11.25 21.60 22.54
C PRO A 365 -11.00 20.44 23.51
N ALA A 366 -12.06 19.83 24.04
CA ALA A 366 -11.95 18.66 24.92
C ALA A 366 -11.31 17.45 24.21
N LEU A 367 -11.72 17.16 22.97
CA LEU A 367 -11.12 16.09 22.18
C LEU A 367 -9.66 16.40 21.80
N ARG A 368 -9.33 17.68 21.56
CA ARG A 368 -7.95 18.12 21.29
C ARG A 368 -7.04 17.93 22.51
N ILE A 369 -7.50 18.31 23.71
CA ILE A 369 -6.75 18.07 24.95
C ILE A 369 -6.57 16.57 25.17
N THR A 370 -7.66 15.80 25.05
CA THR A 370 -7.66 14.35 25.28
C THR A 370 -6.71 13.63 24.32
N SER A 371 -6.78 13.93 23.02
CA SER A 371 -5.87 13.35 22.02
C SER A 371 -4.41 13.71 22.28
N THR A 372 -4.13 14.96 22.69
CA THR A 372 -2.77 15.39 23.03
C THR A 372 -2.25 14.67 24.28
N VAL A 373 -3.09 14.45 25.29
CA VAL A 373 -2.74 13.65 26.48
C VAL A 373 -2.40 12.20 26.08
N PHE A 374 -3.18 11.58 25.18
CA PHE A 374 -2.87 10.24 24.66
C PHE A 374 -1.50 10.20 23.98
N VAL A 375 -1.18 11.21 23.15
CA VAL A 375 0.13 11.32 22.49
C VAL A 375 1.26 11.48 23.50
N VAL A 376 1.10 12.36 24.50
CA VAL A 376 2.11 12.59 25.55
C VAL A 376 2.35 11.32 26.36
N VAL A 377 1.28 10.71 26.88
CA VAL A 377 1.38 9.51 27.71
C VAL A 377 1.97 8.34 26.92
N GLY A 378 1.48 8.10 25.70
CA GLY A 378 2.01 7.06 24.82
C GLY A 378 3.50 7.27 24.52
N THR A 379 3.90 8.50 24.18
CA THR A 379 5.30 8.81 23.84
C THR A 379 6.24 8.71 25.04
N ILE A 380 5.81 9.17 26.22
CA ILE A 380 6.60 9.02 27.46
C ILE A 380 6.77 7.53 27.81
N LEU A 381 5.69 6.74 27.73
CA LEU A 381 5.78 5.29 27.94
C LEU A 381 6.70 4.62 26.91
N SER A 382 6.67 5.05 25.65
CA SER A 382 7.57 4.58 24.60
C SER A 382 9.03 4.91 24.90
N ILE A 383 9.32 6.12 25.41
CA ILE A 383 10.67 6.50 25.87
C ILE A 383 11.17 5.58 26.98
N LEU A 384 10.32 5.29 27.98
CA LEU A 384 10.68 4.40 29.08
C LEU A 384 10.92 2.96 28.60
N CYS A 385 10.06 2.46 27.71
CA CYS A 385 10.20 1.13 27.12
C CYS A 385 11.45 1.01 26.24
N LEU A 386 11.72 2.03 25.42
CA LEU A 386 12.87 2.08 24.53
C LEU A 386 14.17 2.20 25.32
N SER A 387 14.19 3.04 26.36
CA SER A 387 15.35 3.17 27.26
C SER A 387 15.66 1.85 27.97
N ARG A 388 14.64 1.06 28.33
CA ARG A 388 14.85 -0.27 28.91
C ARG A 388 15.30 -1.32 27.90
N LEU A 389 14.75 -1.29 26.67
CA LEU A 389 15.15 -2.18 25.59
C LEU A 389 16.59 -1.94 25.15
N GLY A 390 16.98 -0.67 25.10
CA GLY A 390 18.32 -0.18 24.84
C GLY A 390 18.87 -0.66 23.50
N LYS A 391 20.10 -1.18 23.53
CA LYS A 391 20.81 -1.68 22.34
C LYS A 391 20.19 -2.94 21.71
N SER A 392 19.13 -3.49 22.31
CA SER A 392 18.34 -4.59 21.75
C SER A 392 17.31 -4.11 20.72
N PHE A 393 17.10 -2.79 20.58
CA PHE A 393 16.10 -2.21 19.69
C PHE A 393 16.27 -2.63 18.23
N SER A 394 15.14 -2.95 17.59
CA SER A 394 15.04 -3.22 16.17
C SER A 394 13.68 -2.81 15.64
N VAL A 395 13.63 -2.30 14.40
CA VAL A 395 12.37 -2.01 13.68
C VAL A 395 11.91 -3.21 12.87
N VAL A 396 12.87 -3.93 12.27
CA VAL A 396 12.63 -5.19 11.56
C VAL A 396 12.80 -6.33 12.56
N PRO A 397 11.92 -7.35 12.57
CA PRO A 397 12.04 -8.49 13.48
C PRO A 397 13.44 -9.12 13.46
N ALA A 398 14.17 -8.93 14.56
CA ALA A 398 15.55 -9.39 14.71
C ALA A 398 15.84 -9.68 16.19
N ALA A 399 16.44 -10.83 16.47
CA ALA A 399 16.86 -11.19 17.83
C ALA A 399 18.29 -10.68 18.09
N ARG A 400 18.46 -9.81 19.08
CA ARG A 400 19.77 -9.26 19.51
C ARG A 400 20.12 -9.73 20.92
N SER A 401 19.24 -9.40 21.87
CA SER A 401 19.27 -9.85 23.26
C SER A 401 17.84 -9.92 23.79
N LEU A 402 17.60 -10.81 24.75
CA LEU A 402 16.32 -10.95 25.41
C LEU A 402 16.23 -10.00 26.61
N VAL A 403 15.19 -9.15 26.64
CA VAL A 403 14.91 -8.22 27.74
C VAL A 403 13.58 -8.59 28.40
N THR A 404 13.63 -9.00 29.66
CA THR A 404 12.46 -9.50 30.44
C THR A 404 12.12 -8.65 31.66
N SER A 405 12.76 -7.49 31.81
CA SER A 405 12.71 -6.65 33.03
C SER A 405 12.19 -5.25 32.74
N GLY A 406 11.79 -4.51 33.78
CA GLY A 406 11.11 -3.22 33.62
C GLY A 406 9.70 -3.42 33.02
N PRO A 407 9.25 -2.59 32.06
CA PRO A 407 7.94 -2.76 31.43
C PRO A 407 7.72 -4.14 30.79
N TYR A 408 8.80 -4.78 30.34
CA TYR A 408 8.78 -6.10 29.71
C TYR A 408 8.37 -7.23 30.68
N ARG A 409 8.39 -7.01 32.00
CA ARG A 409 7.85 -8.01 32.95
C ARG A 409 6.31 -8.01 33.03
N ILE A 410 5.68 -6.94 32.54
CA ILE A 410 4.22 -6.74 32.60
C ILE A 410 3.57 -7.29 31.34
N VAL A 411 4.11 -6.91 30.18
CA VAL A 411 3.72 -7.40 28.86
C VAL A 411 4.99 -7.58 28.02
N ARG A 412 4.97 -8.47 27.03
CA ARG A 412 6.17 -8.80 26.23
C ARG A 412 6.55 -7.71 25.23
N HIS A 413 5.55 -6.96 24.74
CA HIS A 413 5.73 -5.89 23.77
C HIS A 413 5.19 -4.54 24.30
N PRO A 414 5.74 -4.01 25.41
CA PRO A 414 5.22 -2.81 26.06
C PRO A 414 5.43 -1.55 25.20
N LEU A 415 6.46 -1.53 24.34
CA LEU A 415 6.67 -0.44 23.39
C LEU A 415 5.52 -0.35 22.38
N TYR A 416 5.03 -1.47 21.84
CA TYR A 416 3.87 -1.45 20.92
C TYR A 416 2.59 -1.05 21.62
N ALA A 417 2.38 -1.46 22.88
CA ALA A 417 1.25 -0.99 23.67
C ALA A 417 1.30 0.53 23.91
N ALA A 418 2.49 1.09 24.17
CA ALA A 418 2.70 2.53 24.32
C ALA A 418 2.50 3.28 23.00
N GLU A 419 3.04 2.77 21.89
CA GLU A 419 2.84 3.32 20.54
C GLU A 419 1.37 3.31 20.13
N ALA A 420 0.60 2.30 20.54
CA ALA A 420 -0.84 2.23 20.26
C ALA A 420 -1.61 3.43 20.86
N LEU A 421 -1.24 3.90 22.05
CA LEU A 421 -1.81 5.11 22.64
C LEU A 421 -1.48 6.35 21.81
N THR A 422 -0.23 6.47 21.35
CA THR A 422 0.18 7.57 20.46
C THR A 422 -0.56 7.52 19.12
N ILE A 423 -0.72 6.34 18.53
CA ILE A 423 -1.46 6.12 17.28
C ILE A 423 -2.92 6.59 17.40
N VAL A 424 -3.59 6.16 18.47
CA VAL A 424 -4.98 6.55 18.76
C VAL A 424 -5.07 8.06 18.98
N GLY A 425 -4.15 8.64 19.76
CA GLY A 425 -4.07 10.08 19.98
C GLY A 425 -3.90 10.87 18.68
N ILE A 426 -2.99 10.46 17.79
CA ILE A 426 -2.79 11.12 16.48
C ILE A 426 -4.06 11.04 15.64
N ALA A 427 -4.71 9.87 15.55
CA ALA A 427 -5.95 9.73 14.79
C ALA A 427 -7.08 10.61 15.34
N MET A 428 -7.24 10.64 16.66
CA MET A 428 -8.20 11.51 17.34
C MET A 428 -7.92 13.00 17.09
N SER A 429 -6.65 13.40 17.04
CA SER A 429 -6.26 14.79 16.79
C SER A 429 -6.57 15.26 15.35
N ASN A 430 -6.64 14.32 14.40
CA ASN A 430 -7.03 14.60 13.01
C ASN A 430 -8.56 14.55 12.82
N GLY A 431 -9.23 13.61 13.48
CA GLY A 431 -10.69 13.48 13.51
C GLY A 431 -11.34 12.86 12.26
N SER A 432 -10.60 12.69 11.16
CA SER A 432 -11.17 12.11 9.93
C SER A 432 -11.31 10.59 9.99
N VAL A 433 -12.32 10.07 9.30
CA VAL A 433 -12.50 8.61 9.10
C VAL A 433 -11.24 7.98 8.48
N ALA A 434 -10.59 8.68 7.55
CA ALA A 434 -9.35 8.25 6.93
C ALA A 434 -8.23 8.03 7.97
N ALA A 435 -8.05 8.97 8.90
CA ALA A 435 -7.03 8.86 9.95
C ALA A 435 -7.31 7.68 10.89
N TYR A 436 -8.57 7.44 11.26
CA TYR A 436 -8.93 6.28 12.07
C TYR A 436 -8.70 4.95 11.32
N MET A 437 -9.00 4.87 10.03
CA MET A 437 -8.73 3.67 9.22
C MET A 437 -7.22 3.39 9.10
N ILE A 438 -6.42 4.43 8.92
CA ILE A 438 -4.95 4.32 8.92
C ILE A 438 -4.44 3.84 10.27
N ALA A 439 -4.97 4.36 11.37
CA ALA A 439 -4.60 3.94 12.72
C ALA A 439 -4.94 2.47 12.97
N VAL A 440 -6.14 2.01 12.59
CA VAL A 440 -6.53 0.60 12.70
C VAL A 440 -5.59 -0.29 11.88
N ALA A 441 -5.30 0.09 10.63
CA ALA A 441 -4.36 -0.64 9.80
C ALA A 441 -2.96 -0.70 10.43
N CYS A 442 -2.47 0.43 10.96
CA CYS A 442 -1.18 0.51 11.65
C CYS A 442 -1.13 -0.45 12.85
N LEU A 443 -2.16 -0.45 13.70
CA LEU A 443 -2.25 -1.36 14.85
C LEU A 443 -2.25 -2.83 14.43
N CYS A 444 -2.96 -3.18 13.35
CA CYS A 444 -2.93 -4.54 12.79
C CYS A 444 -1.52 -4.94 12.34
N PHE A 445 -0.79 -4.05 11.65
CA PHE A 445 0.59 -4.30 11.25
C PHE A 445 1.56 -4.38 12.44
N GLN A 446 1.33 -3.59 13.50
CA GLN A 446 2.12 -3.69 14.73
C GLN A 446 1.92 -5.05 15.43
N VAL A 447 0.68 -5.55 15.49
CA VAL A 447 0.40 -6.89 16.02
C VAL A 447 1.06 -7.97 15.16
N ALA A 448 0.99 -7.85 13.84
CA ALA A 448 1.65 -8.79 12.92
C ALA A 448 3.18 -8.77 13.11
N ARG A 449 3.77 -7.57 13.29
CA ARG A 449 5.19 -7.39 13.59
C ARG A 449 5.57 -8.03 14.92
N ALA A 450 4.78 -7.81 15.97
CA ALA A 450 5.01 -8.40 17.28
C ALA A 450 5.05 -9.93 17.21
N ARG A 451 4.13 -10.56 16.47
CA ARG A 451 4.12 -12.03 16.25
C ARG A 451 5.36 -12.54 15.51
N MET A 452 5.84 -11.78 14.52
CA MET A 452 7.09 -12.10 13.84
C MET A 452 8.30 -11.98 14.78
N GLU A 453 8.27 -11.00 15.69
CA GLU A 453 9.29 -10.87 16.72
C GLU A 453 9.26 -12.03 17.72
N GLU A 454 8.08 -12.48 18.16
CA GLU A 454 7.99 -13.66 19.02
C GLU A 454 8.60 -14.89 18.34
N LYS A 455 8.36 -15.06 17.04
CA LYS A 455 8.94 -16.15 16.26
C LYS A 455 10.46 -16.08 16.17
N VAL A 456 11.05 -14.91 15.92
CA VAL A 456 12.52 -14.80 15.87
C VAL A 456 13.13 -14.98 17.26
N LEU A 457 12.45 -14.51 18.32
CA LEU A 457 12.90 -14.67 19.70
C LEU A 457 12.84 -16.13 20.15
N SER A 458 11.76 -16.87 19.84
CA SER A 458 11.63 -18.29 20.17
C SER A 458 12.69 -19.15 19.48
N LEU A 459 13.01 -18.85 18.22
CA LEU A 459 14.06 -19.54 17.46
C LEU A 459 15.48 -19.21 17.93
N THR A 460 15.66 -18.16 18.75
CA THR A 460 16.98 -17.67 19.14
C THR A 460 17.31 -17.86 20.62
N PHE A 461 16.32 -17.78 21.50
CA PHE A 461 16.49 -17.84 22.95
C PHE A 461 15.63 -18.97 23.52
N PRO A 462 16.23 -20.09 23.97
CA PRO A 462 15.50 -21.19 24.59
C PRO A 462 14.61 -20.75 25.77
N GLU A 463 15.10 -19.81 26.57
CA GLU A 463 14.40 -19.25 27.72
C GLU A 463 13.19 -18.36 27.36
N TYR A 464 12.98 -18.06 26.06
CA TYR A 464 11.86 -17.25 25.60
C TYR A 464 10.52 -17.94 25.83
N HIS A 465 10.45 -19.26 25.73
CA HIS A 465 9.21 -20.02 25.92
C HIS A 465 8.66 -19.84 27.35
N ASP A 466 9.51 -19.97 28.37
CA ASP A 466 9.14 -19.75 29.77
C ASP A 466 8.71 -18.31 30.06
N TYR A 467 9.34 -17.36 29.37
CA TYR A 467 8.94 -15.96 29.45
C TYR A 467 7.57 -15.74 28.78
N ALA A 468 7.35 -16.30 27.59
CA ALA A 468 6.10 -16.23 26.84
C ALA A 468 4.92 -16.91 27.55
N ALA A 469 5.18 -17.97 28.32
CA ALA A 469 4.18 -18.65 29.12
C ALA A 469 3.69 -17.80 30.31
N ARG A 470 4.54 -16.94 30.87
CA ARG A 470 4.23 -16.18 32.10
C ARG A 470 3.73 -14.77 31.81
N VAL A 471 4.30 -14.09 30.82
CA VAL A 471 4.07 -12.67 30.55
C VAL A 471 3.15 -12.52 29.34
N PRO A 472 2.01 -11.81 29.40
CA PRO A 472 1.11 -11.62 28.25
C PRO A 472 1.72 -10.79 27.11
N MET A 473 1.23 -10.93 25.87
CA MET A 473 1.81 -10.28 24.68
C MET A 473 1.73 -8.75 24.72
N LEU A 474 0.53 -8.18 24.80
CA LEU A 474 0.27 -6.73 24.66
C LEU A 474 -0.54 -6.11 25.81
N MET A 475 -1.53 -6.82 26.34
CA MET A 475 -2.39 -6.33 27.41
C MET A 475 -2.66 -7.43 28.44
N PRO A 476 -2.54 -7.13 29.75
CA PRO A 476 -2.98 -8.05 30.80
C PRO A 476 -4.47 -8.39 30.66
N GLY A 477 -4.84 -9.65 30.92
CA GLY A 477 -6.25 -10.10 30.90
C GLY A 477 -6.85 -10.42 29.52
N LEU A 478 -6.22 -10.03 28.40
CA LEU A 478 -6.71 -10.31 27.04
C LEU A 478 -6.08 -11.56 26.39
N GLN A 479 -5.89 -12.61 27.18
CA GLN A 479 -5.21 -13.86 26.77
C GLN A 479 -5.96 -14.63 25.67
N LEU A 480 -7.27 -14.42 25.54
CA LEU A 480 -8.10 -15.03 24.50
C LEU A 480 -7.86 -14.42 23.10
N LEU A 481 -7.52 -13.12 23.02
CA LEU A 481 -7.24 -12.42 21.76
C LEU A 481 -5.78 -12.62 21.30
N PHE A 482 -4.89 -12.89 22.25
CA PHE A 482 -3.46 -13.12 22.04
C PHE A 482 -3.03 -14.36 22.83
N PRO A 483 -3.26 -15.58 22.28
CA PRO A 483 -2.95 -16.82 22.97
C PRO A 483 -1.48 -16.88 23.41
N ARG A 484 -1.22 -17.51 24.55
CA ARG A 484 0.15 -17.86 24.96
C ARG A 484 0.67 -18.96 24.02
N ALA A 485 1.96 -18.94 23.71
CA ALA A 485 2.61 -20.05 23.02
C ALA A 485 2.39 -21.32 23.83
N THR A 486 1.88 -22.38 23.20
CA THR A 486 1.62 -23.65 23.88
C THR A 486 2.88 -24.51 23.89
N THR A 487 2.94 -25.48 24.79
CA THR A 487 4.02 -26.50 24.81
C THR A 487 4.11 -27.29 23.51
N GLU A 488 3.00 -27.46 22.77
CA GLU A 488 3.01 -28.10 21.43
C GLU A 488 3.73 -27.26 20.37
N ASP A 489 3.65 -25.92 20.46
CA ASP A 489 4.38 -25.02 19.56
C ASP A 489 5.90 -25.09 19.80
N ALA A 490 6.33 -25.37 21.03
CA ALA A 490 7.74 -25.56 21.40
C ALA A 490 8.29 -26.90 20.86
N VAL A 491 7.52 -27.99 20.99
CA VAL A 491 7.90 -29.32 20.46
C VAL A 491 8.01 -29.31 18.93
N ARG A 492 7.15 -28.55 18.23
CA ARG A 492 7.26 -28.38 16.77
C ARG A 492 8.46 -27.52 16.34
N ALA A 493 8.92 -26.60 17.19
CA ALA A 493 10.08 -25.76 16.90
C ALA A 493 11.42 -26.47 17.19
N GLU A 494 11.45 -27.45 18.10
CA GLU A 494 12.61 -28.34 18.29
C GLU A 494 12.73 -29.42 17.21
N ALA A 495 11.62 -29.77 16.54
CA ALA A 495 11.57 -30.81 15.52
C ALA A 495 11.80 -30.31 14.07
N ALA A 496 11.96 -29.00 13.86
CA ALA A 496 12.18 -28.36 12.58
C ALA A 496 13.51 -27.59 12.60
#